data_AF-A0A643CYE7-F1
#
_entry.id   AF-A0A643CYE7-F1
#
_cell.length_a   1.000
_cell.length_b   1.000
_cell.length_c   1.000
_cell.angle_alpha   90.00
_cell.angle_beta   90.00
_cell.angle_gamma   90.00
#
_symmetry.space_group_name_H-M   'P 1'
#
loop_
_entity.id
_entity.type
_entity.pdbx_description
1 polymer ?
#
loop_
_entity_poly.entity_id
_entity_poly.type
_entity_poly.pdbx_seq_one_letter_code
_entity_poly.pdbx_strand_id
1 'polypeptide(L)'
;MLNTYNDKYLLYPVLYFYGFGNGVLFKALLQNKNHQHIVVFEKDIEIIWIMFHILDFSNELQSARLMILENDKLQTQDYNELCSFKPFFQFSRIYFLELMSHYYERFHEDVLELNKKLVQYFKDSIISHGNDS
;
A
#
# COMPACT_ATOMS: atom_id res chain seq x y z
N MET A 1 -7.49 -6.98 -14.98
CA MET A 1 -6.85 -6.52 -13.72
C MET A 1 -5.86 -7.55 -13.18
N LEU A 2 -6.27 -8.73 -12.69
CA LEU A 2 -5.35 -9.70 -12.06
C LEU A 2 -4.18 -10.15 -12.96
N ASN A 3 -4.43 -10.46 -14.24
CA ASN A 3 -3.38 -10.86 -15.18
C ASN A 3 -2.32 -9.77 -15.36
N THR A 4 -2.71 -8.50 -15.36
CA THR A 4 -1.78 -7.37 -15.47
C THR A 4 -0.82 -7.31 -14.27
N TYR A 5 -1.25 -7.66 -13.06
CA TYR A 5 -0.36 -7.72 -11.90
C TYR A 5 0.56 -8.94 -11.93
N ASN A 6 0.04 -10.09 -12.35
CA ASN A 6 0.84 -11.32 -12.50
C ASN A 6 1.89 -11.22 -13.61
N ASP A 7 1.70 -10.34 -14.59
CA ASP A 7 2.66 -10.17 -15.67
C ASP A 7 3.63 -9.01 -15.40
N LYS A 8 3.12 -7.84 -15.01
CA LYS A 8 3.92 -6.61 -14.90
C LYS A 8 4.57 -6.43 -13.52
N TYR A 9 3.91 -6.88 -12.46
CA TYR A 9 4.31 -6.58 -11.09
C TYR A 9 4.72 -7.83 -10.31
N LEU A 10 4.82 -8.99 -10.95
CA LEU A 10 5.12 -10.30 -10.34
C LEU A 10 6.31 -10.29 -9.36
N LEU A 11 7.34 -9.49 -9.66
CA LEU A 11 8.59 -9.42 -8.90
C LEU A 11 8.67 -8.21 -7.96
N TYR A 12 7.61 -7.40 -7.88
CA TYR A 12 7.59 -6.21 -7.03
C TYR A 12 7.39 -6.64 -5.58
N PRO A 13 8.35 -6.40 -4.67
CA PRO A 13 8.22 -6.88 -3.29
C PRO A 13 7.20 -6.09 -2.48
N VAL A 14 6.94 -4.84 -2.86
CA VAL A 14 5.97 -3.98 -2.21
C VAL A 14 5.01 -3.41 -3.25
N LEU A 15 3.70 -3.44 -2.93
CA LEU A 15 2.64 -2.83 -3.72
C LEU A 15 1.84 -1.84 -2.86
N TYR A 16 1.38 -0.74 -3.45
CA TYR A 16 0.60 0.29 -2.77
C TYR A 16 -0.72 0.52 -3.48
N PHE A 17 -1.82 0.49 -2.74
CA PHE A 17 -3.17 0.64 -3.26
C PHE A 17 -3.94 1.71 -2.49
N TYR A 18 -4.78 2.47 -3.19
CA TYR A 18 -5.84 3.25 -2.59
C TYR A 18 -7.18 2.53 -2.79
N GLY A 19 -7.77 2.11 -1.68
CA GLY A 19 -9.02 1.38 -1.59
C GLY A 19 -8.82 -0.11 -1.29
N PHE A 20 -9.53 -0.59 -0.28
CA PHE A 20 -9.58 -2.01 0.10
C PHE A 20 -10.53 -2.82 -0.81
N GLY A 21 -11.60 -2.18 -1.27
CA GLY A 21 -12.62 -2.82 -2.08
C GLY A 21 -13.18 -4.08 -1.41
N ASN A 22 -13.31 -5.15 -2.20
CA ASN A 22 -13.84 -6.43 -1.71
C ASN A 22 -12.78 -7.39 -1.14
N GLY A 23 -11.51 -6.97 -1.03
CA GLY A 23 -10.41 -7.78 -0.50
C GLY A 23 -9.95 -8.98 -1.35
N VAL A 24 -10.76 -9.49 -2.28
CA VAL A 24 -10.46 -10.71 -3.07
C VAL A 24 -9.15 -10.56 -3.86
N LEU A 25 -8.89 -9.38 -4.42
CA LEU A 25 -7.64 -9.09 -5.13
C LEU A 25 -6.43 -9.32 -4.24
N PHE A 26 -6.44 -8.80 -3.00
CA PHE A 26 -5.29 -8.95 -2.10
C PHE A 26 -5.07 -10.40 -1.69
N LYS A 27 -6.15 -11.17 -1.49
CA LYS A 27 -6.02 -12.62 -1.28
C LYS A 27 -5.30 -13.31 -2.44
N ALA A 28 -5.66 -12.96 -3.68
CA ALA A 28 -5.04 -13.52 -4.87
C ALA A 28 -3.57 -13.08 -5.01
N LEU A 29 -3.29 -11.79 -4.86
CA LEU A 29 -1.92 -11.25 -4.95
C LEU A 29 -1.02 -11.86 -3.88
N LEU A 30 -1.48 -12.00 -2.64
CA LEU A 30 -0.67 -12.51 -1.53
C LEU A 30 -0.36 -14.01 -1.62
N GLN A 31 -0.94 -14.75 -2.58
CA GLN A 31 -0.46 -16.09 -2.94
C GLN A 31 0.96 -16.06 -3.54
N ASN A 32 1.34 -14.94 -4.18
CA ASN A 32 2.68 -14.74 -4.69
C ASN A 32 3.67 -14.46 -3.54
N LYS A 33 4.65 -15.35 -3.37
CA LYS A 33 5.67 -15.26 -2.32
C LYS A 33 6.66 -14.11 -2.53
N ASN A 34 6.76 -13.55 -3.73
CA ASN A 34 7.61 -12.39 -4.00
C ASN A 34 7.04 -11.10 -3.40
N HIS A 35 5.72 -11.01 -3.23
CA HIS A 35 5.09 -9.88 -2.55
C HIS A 35 5.31 -10.02 -1.04
N GLN A 36 6.24 -9.21 -0.54
CA GLN A 36 6.56 -9.10 0.87
C GLN A 36 5.50 -8.28 1.59
N HIS A 37 5.09 -7.15 1.03
CA HIS A 37 4.06 -6.28 1.60
C HIS A 37 3.10 -5.73 0.56
N ILE A 38 1.81 -5.70 0.89
CA ILE A 38 0.80 -4.91 0.20
C ILE A 38 0.29 -3.88 1.20
N VAL A 39 0.48 -2.60 0.87
CA VAL A 39 -0.01 -1.47 1.66
C VAL A 39 -1.30 -0.98 1.02
N VAL A 40 -2.37 -0.92 1.79
CA VAL A 40 -3.67 -0.47 1.33
C VAL A 40 -4.12 0.72 2.17
N PHE A 41 -4.30 1.86 1.52
CA PHE A 41 -4.87 3.05 2.12
C PHE A 41 -6.37 3.02 1.91
N GLU A 42 -7.15 3.04 2.98
CA GLU A 42 -8.61 3.03 2.91
C GLU A 42 -9.16 4.22 3.70
N LYS A 43 -10.13 4.91 3.11
CA LYS A 43 -10.79 6.05 3.72
C LYS A 43 -12.01 5.62 4.53
N ASP A 44 -12.70 4.58 4.08
CA ASP A 44 -13.93 4.09 4.69
C ASP A 44 -13.67 2.81 5.50
N ILE A 45 -13.54 2.95 6.83
CA ILE A 45 -13.26 1.85 7.74
C ILE A 45 -14.39 0.79 7.74
N GLU A 46 -15.62 1.16 7.37
CA GLU A 46 -16.73 0.23 7.31
C GLU A 46 -16.50 -0.84 6.24
N ILE A 47 -15.86 -0.49 5.12
CA ILE A 47 -15.48 -1.45 4.06
C ILE A 47 -14.56 -2.54 4.64
N ILE A 48 -13.55 -2.16 5.42
CA ILE A 48 -12.62 -3.11 6.05
C ILE A 48 -13.38 -4.00 7.03
N TRP A 49 -14.21 -3.38 7.88
CA TRP A 49 -14.99 -4.11 8.89
C TRP A 49 -15.89 -5.16 8.25
N ILE A 50 -16.65 -4.82 7.20
CA ILE A 50 -17.52 -5.77 6.49
C ILE A 50 -16.67 -6.89 5.87
N MET A 51 -15.56 -6.55 5.21
CA MET A 51 -14.74 -7.55 4.53
C MET A 51 -14.08 -8.55 5.47
N PHE A 52 -13.67 -8.14 6.67
CA PHE A 52 -13.12 -9.06 7.68
C PHE A 52 -14.16 -10.05 8.24
N HIS A 53 -15.45 -9.76 8.11
CA HIS A 53 -16.50 -10.74 8.42
C HIS A 53 -16.71 -11.76 7.29
N ILE A 54 -16.29 -11.45 6.07
CA ILE A 54 -16.52 -12.28 4.88
C ILE A 54 -15.28 -13.11 4.53
N LEU A 55 -14.09 -12.52 4.65
CA LEU A 55 -12.82 -13.12 4.27
C LEU A 55 -11.84 -13.09 5.45
N ASP A 56 -11.21 -14.24 5.71
CA ASP A 56 -10.20 -14.35 6.74
C ASP A 56 -8.83 -13.86 6.25
N PHE A 57 -8.35 -12.73 6.77
CA PHE A 57 -7.01 -12.17 6.52
C PHE A 57 -6.01 -12.37 7.67
N SER A 58 -6.32 -13.21 8.66
CA SER A 58 -5.55 -13.33 9.91
C SER A 58 -4.06 -13.57 9.66
N ASN A 59 -3.72 -14.49 8.75
CA ASN A 59 -2.33 -14.80 8.44
C ASN A 59 -1.60 -13.64 7.76
N GLU A 60 -2.25 -12.99 6.79
CA GLU A 60 -1.67 -11.89 6.04
C GLU A 60 -1.44 -10.66 6.92
N LEU A 61 -2.35 -10.39 7.87
CA LEU A 61 -2.23 -9.32 8.85
C LEU A 61 -1.16 -9.66 9.90
N GLN A 62 -1.17 -10.88 10.45
CA GLN A 62 -0.19 -11.31 11.46
C GLN A 62 1.24 -11.28 10.93
N SER A 63 1.43 -11.67 9.68
CA SER A 63 2.74 -11.64 9.01
C SER A 63 3.10 -10.26 8.43
N ALA A 64 2.26 -9.25 8.63
CA ALA A 64 2.37 -7.92 8.04
C ALA A 64 2.48 -7.90 6.51
N ARG A 65 2.11 -8.99 5.83
CA ARG A 65 2.10 -9.06 4.36
C ARG A 65 0.98 -8.23 3.76
N LEU A 66 -0.11 -8.04 4.50
CA LEU A 66 -1.14 -7.05 4.23
C LEU A 66 -1.11 -5.99 5.34
N MET A 67 -0.93 -4.73 4.97
CA MET A 67 -1.08 -3.60 5.88
C MET A 67 -2.19 -2.71 5.38
N ILE A 68 -3.12 -2.36 6.26
CA ILE A 68 -4.26 -1.51 5.94
C ILE A 68 -4.15 -0.27 6.82
N LEU A 69 -4.10 0.89 6.18
CA LEU A 69 -3.90 2.18 6.82
C LEU A 69 -5.13 3.05 6.56
N GLU A 70 -5.71 3.58 7.64
CA GLU A 70 -6.81 4.53 7.55
C GLU A 70 -6.27 5.88 7.07
N ASN A 71 -6.65 6.29 5.86
CA ASN A 71 -6.06 7.42 5.15
C ASN A 71 -6.07 8.71 5.98
N ASP A 72 -7.20 9.01 6.60
CA ASP A 72 -7.42 10.28 7.29
C ASP A 72 -6.73 10.36 8.67
N LYS A 73 -6.19 9.24 9.18
CA LYS A 73 -5.47 9.20 10.47
C LYS A 73 -3.96 9.29 10.35
N LEU A 74 -3.42 9.15 9.14
CA LEU A 74 -1.98 9.15 8.91
C LEU A 74 -1.32 10.48 9.29
N GLN A 75 -0.37 10.41 10.21
CA GLN A 75 0.46 11.51 10.67
C GLN A 75 1.84 11.45 10.01
N THR A 76 2.59 12.54 10.10
CA THR A 76 3.97 12.66 9.62
C THR A 76 4.87 11.50 10.08
N GLN A 77 4.70 11.04 11.32
CA GLN A 77 5.49 9.92 11.85
C GLN A 77 5.23 8.62 11.07
N ASP A 78 3.97 8.32 10.74
CA ASP A 78 3.61 7.10 9.99
C ASP A 78 4.28 7.07 8.62
N TYR A 79 4.30 8.22 7.92
CA TYR A 79 4.98 8.32 6.62
C TYR A 79 6.50 8.14 6.74
N ASN A 80 7.12 8.75 7.76
CA ASN A 80 8.55 8.63 8.00
C ASN A 80 8.94 7.18 8.30
N GLU A 81 8.19 6.50 9.15
CA GLU A 81 8.40 5.09 9.50
C GLU A 81 8.23 4.20 8.27
N LEU A 82 7.12 4.34 7.54
CA LEU A 82 6.86 3.56 6.34
C LEU A 82 7.96 3.77 5.28
N CYS A 83 8.33 5.03 5.00
CA CYS A 83 9.23 5.34 3.90
C CYS A 83 10.70 5.06 4.21
N SER A 84 11.09 4.95 5.49
CA SER A 84 12.48 4.70 5.91
C SER A 84 12.76 3.24 6.26
N PHE A 85 11.73 2.43 6.50
CA PHE A 85 11.90 1.02 6.86
C PHE A 85 12.17 0.14 5.64
N LYS A 86 13.01 -0.90 5.79
CA LYS A 86 13.19 -1.94 4.76
C LYS A 86 12.04 -2.94 4.84
N PRO A 87 11.39 -3.32 3.73
CA PRO A 87 11.87 -3.18 2.35
C PRO A 87 11.33 -1.93 1.60
N PHE A 88 10.40 -1.16 2.17
CA PHE A 88 9.78 0.00 1.52
C PHE A 88 10.80 0.99 0.96
N PHE A 89 11.78 1.38 1.77
CA PHE A 89 12.86 2.27 1.37
C PHE A 89 13.67 1.71 0.20
N GLN A 90 14.04 0.42 0.26
CA GLN A 90 14.88 -0.25 -0.74
C GLN A 90 14.20 -0.30 -2.12
N PHE A 91 12.88 -0.42 -2.15
CA PHE A 91 12.09 -0.47 -3.38
C PHE A 91 11.35 0.84 -3.69
N SER A 92 11.71 1.94 -3.02
CA SER A 92 11.09 3.26 -3.21
C SER A 92 11.15 3.76 -4.66
N ARG A 93 12.19 3.41 -5.43
CA ARG A 93 12.35 3.83 -6.84
C ARG A 93 11.30 3.26 -7.79
N ILE A 94 10.64 2.16 -7.40
CA ILE A 94 9.58 1.51 -8.20
C ILE A 94 8.19 1.75 -7.60
N TYR A 95 8.08 2.70 -6.66
CA TYR A 95 6.83 3.10 -6.06
C TYR A 95 5.81 3.56 -7.12
N PHE A 96 4.58 3.10 -6.96
CA PHE A 96 3.39 3.64 -7.61
C PHE A 96 2.19 3.41 -6.67
N LEU A 97 1.23 4.34 -6.69
CA LEU A 97 -0.04 4.18 -5.99
C LEU A 97 -1.13 3.77 -6.97
N GLU A 98 -1.66 2.57 -6.80
CA GLU A 98 -2.72 2.04 -7.64
C GLU A 98 -4.09 2.38 -7.09
N LEU A 99 -5.00 2.90 -7.93
CA LEU A 99 -6.39 3.10 -7.53
C LEU A 99 -7.17 1.78 -7.72
N MET A 100 -7.77 1.26 -6.65
CA MET A 100 -8.34 -0.09 -6.64
C MET A 100 -9.52 -0.28 -7.61
N SER A 101 -10.38 0.73 -7.76
CA SER A 101 -11.49 0.71 -8.71
C SER A 101 -12.07 2.10 -8.93
N HIS A 102 -12.93 2.24 -9.95
CA HIS A 102 -13.65 3.48 -10.25
C HIS A 102 -14.47 4.02 -9.07
N TYR A 103 -14.91 3.16 -8.14
CA TYR A 103 -15.60 3.62 -6.93
C TYR A 103 -14.78 4.65 -6.14
N TYR A 104 -13.46 4.46 -6.09
CA TYR A 104 -12.57 5.32 -5.33
C TYR A 104 -12.21 6.62 -6.07
N GLU A 105 -12.60 6.80 -7.33
CA GLU A 105 -12.40 8.07 -8.06
C GLU A 105 -13.12 9.23 -7.38
N ARG A 106 -14.18 8.96 -6.62
CA ARG A 106 -14.88 9.98 -5.81
C ARG A 106 -13.97 10.63 -4.75
N PHE A 107 -12.84 10.00 -4.42
CA PHE A 107 -11.83 10.48 -3.48
C PHE A 107 -10.57 11.00 -4.19
N HIS A 108 -10.71 11.49 -5.43
CA HIS A 108 -9.59 11.89 -6.28
C HIS A 108 -8.58 12.82 -5.58
N GLU A 109 -9.06 13.85 -4.87
CA GLU A 109 -8.19 14.79 -4.16
C GLU A 109 -7.39 14.10 -3.05
N ASP A 110 -8.01 13.21 -2.28
CA ASP A 110 -7.33 12.45 -1.24
C ASP A 110 -6.23 11.55 -1.83
N VAL A 111 -6.52 10.88 -2.94
CA VAL A 111 -5.56 10.03 -3.66
C VAL A 111 -4.36 10.84 -4.14
N LEU A 112 -4.61 12.01 -4.73
CA LEU A 112 -3.56 12.91 -5.20
C LEU A 112 -2.70 13.43 -4.04
N GLU A 113 -3.33 13.84 -2.94
CA GLU A 113 -2.64 14.33 -1.76
C GLU A 113 -1.77 13.24 -1.12
N LEU A 114 -2.34 12.05 -0.90
CA LEU A 114 -1.62 10.90 -0.38
C LEU A 114 -0.41 10.56 -1.25
N ASN A 115 -0.61 10.48 -2.58
CA ASN A 115 0.47 10.17 -3.49
C ASN A 115 1.59 11.21 -3.44
N LYS A 116 1.25 12.51 -3.38
CA LYS A 116 2.23 13.60 -3.21
C LYS A 116 3.01 13.44 -1.91
N LYS A 117 2.34 13.13 -0.79
CA LYS A 117 2.99 12.89 0.50
C LYS A 117 3.97 11.71 0.42
N LEU A 118 3.53 10.54 -0.04
CA LEU A 118 4.38 9.36 -0.14
C LEU A 118 5.61 9.60 -1.03
N VAL A 119 5.43 10.24 -2.19
CA VAL A 119 6.56 10.60 -3.06
C VAL A 119 7.54 11.54 -2.36
N GLN A 120 7.04 12.52 -1.59
CA GLN A 120 7.88 13.44 -0.86
C GLN A 120 8.66 12.73 0.26
N TYR A 121 8.01 11.93 1.10
CA TYR A 121 8.67 11.21 2.18
C TYR A 121 9.67 10.15 1.69
N PHE A 122 9.39 9.47 0.57
CA PHE A 122 10.41 8.61 -0.06
C PHE A 122 11.62 9.43 -0.53
N LYS A 123 11.42 10.60 -1.15
CA LYS A 123 12.54 11.47 -1.54
C LYS A 123 13.34 11.94 -0.34
N ASP A 124 12.67 12.39 0.73
CA ASP A 124 13.33 12.87 1.94
C ASP A 124 14.14 11.76 2.61
N SER A 125 13.59 10.54 2.68
CA SER A 125 14.29 9.37 3.19
C SER A 125 15.50 8.99 2.31
N ILE A 126 15.40 9.12 0.98
CA ILE A 126 16.53 8.86 0.07
C ILE A 126 17.65 9.89 0.28
N ILE A 127 17.28 11.17 0.42
CA ILE A 127 18.24 12.26 0.63
C ILE A 127 18.94 12.12 1.98
N SER A 128 18.21 11.79 3.05
CA SER A 128 18.80 11.62 4.38
C SER A 128 19.84 10.49 4.40
N HIS A 129 19.52 9.32 3.84
CA HIS A 129 20.45 8.19 3.77
C HIS A 129 21.60 8.41 2.78
N GLY A 130 21.38 9.21 1.72
CA GLY A 130 22.42 9.55 0.74
C GLY A 130 23.43 10.58 1.25
N ASN A 131 23.05 11.40 2.23
CA ASN A 131 23.91 12.39 2.88
C ASN A 131 24.71 11.82 4.08
N ASP A 132 24.46 10.57 4.48
CA ASP A 132 25.21 9.84 5.51
C ASP A 132 26.48 9.15 4.95
N SER A 133 27.01 9.63 3.81
CA SER A 133 28.26 9.16 3.18
C SER A 133 29.43 10.11 3.38
#